data_AF-A0A8W8IZ12-F1
#
_entry.id   AF-A0A8W8IZ12-F1
#
_cell.length_a   1.000
_cell.length_b   1.000
_cell.length_c   1.000
_cell.angle_alpha   90.00
_cell.angle_beta   90.00
_cell.angle_gamma   90.00
#
_symmetry.space_group_name_H-M   'P 1'
#
loop_
_entity.id
_entity.type
_entity.pdbx_description
1 polymer ?
#
loop_
_entity_poly.entity_id
_entity_poly.type
_entity_poly.pdbx_seq_one_letter_code
_entity_poly.pdbx_strand_id
1 'polypeptide(L)'
;MALKPLLKSKVDELFARWLSDPETQLNLKENLRQLCQGESITLQHLTSPKSSSKQSPRLRPSSPPYSPNSTKLPNPRSPRRALSNKNKANNGSPRINLPNSSKDTSKKVTLSQDHIDSTPSNETLVESEKENNKNVISYQTGTSSVQTSVSGGRETEKAKRRENKAQISNNLNNVKVPQFYYPYGKPVINSNRDEHLQKALQEIGKLEDGKAYKQHMKSITKACDLPMYWKALLFHGSGGEKQGYITKDSFTAMWKRVFLPCHDEAARFVKLAAKPDCNYLEEDDFFILIQDIVDSHPGLTFLQEAPEFHSRYINTVIARIFYSVNRSWSGRVTISELRKSSFLQTLCVLEQEDDINQIMDFFSYEHFYVIYCKFWELDKDHDLYISREDLARHNDHAISAKVIDRIFSGSVIKGSSLKEGRMSYPEFVWFLMSEEDKKHPTSIEYWFRCMDLDGDGVISMYEMEYFYDEQMQKMESLGIEKLPFEDCLCQMLDLVRPKVSGKITLADLKNCKMANIFFDTFFNLDKFLDHEQRDPFANARDFDSDVSEPSDWEKYAAEEYEILVAEEGSNDQEEIQYEDDFEPDDEDLIQQELKRVQQSNNAQFLDSNNKEDDIYDFSSNNLGY
;
A
#
# COMPACT_ATOMS: atom_id res chain seq x y z
N MET A 1 22.11 6.36 0.89
CA MET A 1 22.90 7.39 1.59
C MET A 1 23.72 8.21 0.59
N ALA A 2 23.35 9.47 0.35
CA ALA A 2 24.23 10.39 -0.38
C ALA A 2 25.32 10.90 0.57
N LEU A 3 26.60 10.68 0.21
CA LEU A 3 27.73 11.23 0.95
C LEU A 3 27.63 12.76 0.93
N LYS A 4 27.76 13.41 2.10
CA LYS A 4 27.83 14.88 2.22
C LYS A 4 28.81 15.43 1.18
N PRO A 5 28.54 16.56 0.49
CA PRO A 5 29.29 17.00 -0.70
C PRO A 5 30.82 17.07 -0.49
N LEU A 6 31.25 17.47 0.71
CA LEU A 6 32.66 17.53 1.09
C LEU A 6 33.31 16.14 1.24
N LEU A 7 32.54 15.16 1.72
CA LEU A 7 32.97 13.79 1.90
C LEU A 7 33.03 13.05 0.56
N LYS A 8 32.06 13.31 -0.32
CA LYS A 8 32.06 12.82 -1.71
C LYS A 8 33.30 13.31 -2.47
N SER A 9 33.60 14.61 -2.39
CA SER A 9 34.80 15.18 -3.01
C SER A 9 36.11 14.55 -2.50
N LYS A 10 36.18 14.22 -1.20
CA LYS A 10 37.36 13.56 -0.60
C LYS A 10 37.51 12.11 -1.08
N VAL A 11 36.39 11.40 -1.21
CA VAL A 11 36.35 10.03 -1.74
C VAL A 11 36.74 10.02 -3.22
N ASP A 12 36.26 10.98 -4.00
CA ASP A 12 36.61 11.13 -5.41
C ASP A 12 38.11 11.44 -5.60
N GLU A 13 38.69 12.29 -4.73
CA GLU A 13 40.14 12.57 -4.74
C GLU A 13 40.98 11.32 -4.41
N LEU A 14 40.54 10.53 -3.42
CA LEU A 14 41.20 9.29 -3.02
C LEU A 14 41.09 8.23 -4.13
N PHE A 15 39.92 8.12 -4.76
CA PHE A 15 39.69 7.21 -5.88
C PHE A 15 40.54 7.61 -7.09
N ALA A 16 40.61 8.91 -7.42
CA ALA A 16 41.47 9.41 -8.49
C ALA A 16 42.97 9.17 -8.21
N ARG A 17 43.40 9.31 -6.95
CA ARG A 17 44.77 8.96 -6.52
C ARG A 17 45.07 7.47 -6.67
N TRP A 18 44.14 6.61 -6.26
CA TRP A 18 44.26 5.17 -6.40
C TRP A 18 44.29 4.76 -7.88
N LEU A 19 43.42 5.33 -8.72
CA LEU A 19 43.44 5.10 -10.16
C LEU A 19 44.71 5.63 -10.81
N SER A 20 45.31 6.70 -10.30
CA SER A 20 46.55 7.27 -10.87
C SER A 20 47.81 6.54 -10.39
N ASP A 21 47.68 5.60 -9.46
CA ASP A 21 48.80 4.82 -8.95
C ASP A 21 49.32 3.85 -10.05
N PRO A 22 50.63 3.87 -10.37
CA PRO A 22 51.18 3.08 -11.47
C PRO A 22 50.99 1.56 -11.30
N GLU A 23 51.01 1.05 -10.07
CA GLU A 23 50.83 -0.38 -9.77
C GLU A 23 49.36 -0.79 -9.97
N THR A 24 48.44 0.08 -9.55
CA THR A 24 47.00 -0.07 -9.80
C THR A 24 46.67 -0.06 -11.29
N GLN A 25 47.25 0.87 -12.06
CA GLN A 25 47.08 0.94 -13.52
C GLN A 25 47.63 -0.29 -14.26
N LEU A 26 48.75 -0.86 -13.80
CA LEU A 26 49.30 -2.09 -14.35
C LEU A 26 48.38 -3.29 -14.10
N ASN A 27 47.89 -3.44 -12.87
CA ASN A 27 46.96 -4.52 -12.52
C ASN A 27 45.63 -4.40 -13.28
N LEU A 28 45.08 -3.19 -13.42
CA LEU A 28 43.87 -2.95 -14.20
C LEU A 28 44.05 -3.30 -15.69
N LYS A 29 45.19 -2.93 -16.28
CA LYS A 29 45.51 -3.28 -17.68
C LYS A 29 45.67 -4.79 -17.89
N GLU A 30 46.29 -5.49 -16.96
CA GLU A 30 46.47 -6.94 -17.04
C GLU A 30 45.14 -7.69 -16.88
N ASN A 31 44.29 -7.27 -15.94
CA ASN A 31 42.94 -7.81 -15.78
C ASN A 31 42.06 -7.56 -17.02
N LEU A 32 42.17 -6.36 -17.65
CA LEU A 32 41.48 -6.06 -18.91
C LEU A 32 41.98 -6.94 -20.05
N ARG A 33 43.30 -7.20 -20.12
CA ARG A 33 43.89 -8.09 -21.12
C ARG A 33 43.36 -9.52 -20.99
N GLN A 34 43.27 -10.02 -19.76
CA GLN A 34 42.74 -11.36 -19.46
C GLN A 34 41.25 -11.47 -19.81
N LEU A 35 40.45 -10.45 -19.52
CA LEU A 35 39.04 -10.39 -19.93
C LEU A 35 38.86 -10.37 -21.45
N CYS A 36 39.68 -9.60 -22.19
CA CYS A 36 39.65 -9.59 -23.65
C CYS A 36 40.04 -10.94 -24.27
N GLN A 37 40.78 -11.79 -23.54
CA GLN A 37 41.19 -13.12 -23.98
C GLN A 37 40.23 -14.23 -23.51
N GLY A 38 39.17 -13.88 -22.77
CA GLY A 38 38.16 -14.82 -22.29
C GLY A 38 38.60 -15.64 -21.07
N GLU A 39 39.64 -15.21 -20.35
CA GLU A 39 40.13 -15.86 -19.14
C GLU A 39 39.43 -15.31 -17.88
N SER A 40 39.12 -16.18 -16.91
CA SER A 40 38.53 -15.76 -15.63
C SER A 40 39.58 -15.13 -14.72
N ILE A 41 39.33 -13.89 -14.29
CA ILE A 41 40.18 -13.15 -13.34
C ILE A 41 40.16 -13.87 -11.99
N THR A 42 41.31 -14.34 -11.53
CA THR A 42 41.47 -14.92 -10.19
C THR A 42 42.12 -13.86 -9.28
N LEU A 43 41.37 -13.31 -8.32
CA LEU A 43 41.91 -12.41 -7.30
C LEU A 43 42.79 -13.18 -6.31
N GLN A 44 44.09 -13.26 -6.58
CA GLN A 44 45.07 -13.78 -5.62
C GLN A 44 46.19 -12.76 -5.38
N HIS A 45 46.42 -12.47 -4.09
CA HIS A 45 47.59 -11.81 -3.49
C HIS A 45 47.79 -10.29 -3.71
N LEU A 46 47.17 -9.48 -2.83
CA LEU A 46 47.77 -8.22 -2.38
C LEU A 46 48.69 -8.52 -1.19
N THR A 47 49.97 -8.82 -1.46
CA THR A 47 51.00 -8.81 -0.41
C THR A 47 51.45 -7.38 -0.15
N SER A 48 51.33 -6.91 1.09
CA SER A 48 51.90 -5.63 1.52
C SER A 48 53.43 -5.59 1.32
N PRO A 49 54.03 -4.48 0.86
CA PRO A 49 55.47 -4.34 0.80
C PRO A 49 56.05 -4.22 2.22
N LYS A 50 57.08 -5.05 2.49
CA LYS A 50 57.88 -5.02 3.72
C LYS A 50 58.68 -3.72 3.81
N SER A 51 58.56 -2.98 4.92
CA SER A 51 59.63 -2.11 5.40
C SER A 51 59.85 -2.28 6.90
N SER A 52 61.13 -2.38 7.23
CA SER A 52 61.79 -2.75 8.48
C SER A 52 61.53 -1.86 9.70
N SER A 53 61.25 -2.53 10.81
CA SER A 53 61.52 -2.24 12.23
C SER A 53 62.28 -0.95 12.63
N LYS A 54 61.69 -0.17 13.55
CA LYS A 54 62.30 0.32 14.81
C LYS A 54 61.22 0.74 15.86
N GLN A 55 61.02 -0.14 16.84
CA GLN A 55 60.66 0.01 18.28
C GLN A 55 59.61 1.05 18.78
N SER A 56 58.39 0.57 19.13
CA SER A 56 57.78 0.37 20.48
C SER A 56 58.04 1.35 21.66
N PRO A 57 57.08 1.60 22.59
CA PRO A 57 56.37 0.53 23.33
C PRO A 57 54.85 0.65 23.56
N ARG A 58 54.30 -0.56 23.79
CA ARG A 58 52.94 -0.97 24.14
C ARG A 58 52.38 -0.29 25.40
N LEU A 59 51.07 -0.02 25.37
CA LEU A 59 50.13 -0.50 26.38
C LEU A 59 48.87 -1.04 25.68
N ARG A 60 48.47 -2.25 26.04
CA ARG A 60 47.25 -2.94 25.61
C ARG A 60 46.24 -2.81 26.75
N PRO A 61 44.95 -2.58 26.46
CA PRO A 61 43.95 -3.39 27.12
C PRO A 61 43.20 -4.30 26.15
N SER A 62 42.71 -5.37 26.75
CA SER A 62 41.92 -6.51 26.30
C SER A 62 40.74 -6.20 25.35
N SER A 63 40.45 -7.19 24.51
CA SER A 63 39.24 -7.29 23.67
C SER A 63 37.95 -7.09 24.46
N PRO A 64 36.95 -6.37 23.91
CA PRO A 64 35.57 -6.50 24.37
C PRO A 64 34.91 -7.78 23.81
N PRO A 65 33.90 -8.30 24.51
CA PRO A 65 33.32 -9.62 24.29
C PRO A 65 32.25 -9.66 23.18
N TYR A 66 31.89 -10.91 22.85
CA TYR A 66 30.69 -11.40 22.19
C TYR A 66 29.49 -10.44 22.03
N SER A 67 28.88 -10.56 20.84
CA SER A 67 27.55 -10.07 20.49
C SER A 67 26.54 -10.25 21.63
N PRO A 68 25.77 -9.21 22.01
CA PRO A 68 24.63 -9.41 22.86
C PRO A 68 23.49 -10.01 22.05
N ASN A 69 22.93 -11.06 22.62
CA ASN A 69 21.65 -11.66 22.28
C ASN A 69 20.56 -10.60 22.03
N SER A 70 19.65 -10.95 21.11
CA SER A 70 18.19 -10.83 21.23
C SER A 70 17.76 -10.12 22.53
N THR A 71 17.62 -8.80 22.44
CA THR A 71 16.86 -8.02 23.42
C THR A 71 15.57 -7.61 22.72
N LYS A 72 14.46 -7.90 23.41
CA LYS A 72 13.07 -7.77 22.96
C LYS A 72 12.84 -6.43 22.24
N LEU A 73 12.33 -6.51 21.03
CA LEU A 73 11.60 -5.39 20.42
C LEU A 73 10.48 -4.97 21.40
N PRO A 74 10.26 -3.67 21.62
CA PRO A 74 9.08 -3.24 22.36
C PRO A 74 7.83 -3.65 21.55
N ASN A 75 6.84 -4.21 22.25
CA ASN A 75 5.50 -4.44 21.70
C ASN A 75 4.95 -3.11 21.15
N PRO A 76 4.31 -3.08 19.96
CA PRO A 76 3.67 -1.87 19.49
C PRO A 76 2.48 -1.56 20.41
N ARG A 77 2.64 -0.58 21.29
CA ARG A 77 1.52 -0.03 22.06
C ARG A 77 0.81 0.97 21.17
N SER A 78 -0.52 0.92 21.15
CA SER A 78 -1.35 1.95 20.53
C SER A 78 -0.88 3.34 21.01
N PRO A 79 -0.71 4.35 20.13
CA PRO A 79 -0.31 5.68 20.58
C PRO A 79 -1.38 6.24 21.53
N ARG A 80 -1.02 6.51 22.78
CA ARG A 80 -1.97 7.02 23.79
C ARG A 80 -2.26 8.50 23.55
N ARG A 81 -3.56 8.79 23.46
CA ARG A 81 -4.28 10.06 23.63
C ARG A 81 -3.44 11.22 24.22
N ALA A 82 -3.15 12.23 23.40
CA ALA A 82 -2.67 13.52 23.88
C ALA A 82 -3.77 14.23 24.70
N LEU A 83 -3.43 14.63 25.92
CA LEU A 83 -4.25 15.48 26.78
C LEU A 83 -4.25 16.92 26.24
N SER A 84 -5.42 17.58 26.32
CA SER A 84 -5.66 18.89 25.73
C SER A 84 -4.67 19.96 26.24
N ASN A 85 -3.99 20.65 25.34
CA ASN A 85 -3.18 21.80 25.70
C ASN A 85 -4.05 23.06 25.85
N LYS A 86 -4.06 23.60 27.07
CA LYS A 86 -4.66 24.89 27.43
C LYS A 86 -3.78 26.03 26.89
N ASN A 87 -4.32 26.83 25.97
CA ASN A 87 -3.72 28.11 25.61
C ASN A 87 -3.86 29.12 26.75
N LYS A 88 -2.73 29.55 27.31
CA LYS A 88 -2.59 30.79 28.09
C LYS A 88 -2.49 31.96 27.12
N ALA A 89 -3.54 32.77 27.02
CA ALA A 89 -3.46 34.11 26.46
C ALA A 89 -3.71 35.14 27.58
N ASN A 90 -2.75 36.05 27.74
CA ASN A 90 -2.71 37.08 28.77
C ASN A 90 -3.81 38.14 28.53
N ASN A 91 -4.44 38.54 29.63
CA ASN A 91 -5.56 39.48 29.68
C ASN A 91 -5.08 40.94 29.74
N GLY A 92 -5.76 41.82 29.02
CA GLY A 92 -5.71 43.28 29.17
C GLY A 92 -7.00 43.90 28.65
N SER A 93 -8.04 43.95 29.49
CA SER A 93 -9.32 44.64 29.21
C SER A 93 -9.19 46.17 29.34
N PRO A 94 -10.15 46.98 28.82
CA PRO A 94 -11.38 47.22 29.58
C PRO A 94 -12.69 47.36 28.75
N ARG A 95 -13.69 46.56 29.13
CA ARG A 95 -14.99 46.94 29.75
C ARG A 95 -16.05 47.79 28.98
N ILE A 96 -17.27 47.20 28.97
CA ILE A 96 -18.66 47.75 29.05
C ILE A 96 -19.40 48.15 27.75
N ASN A 97 -20.41 47.35 27.32
CA ASN A 97 -21.86 47.69 27.41
C ASN A 97 -22.78 46.61 26.80
N LEU A 98 -23.80 46.23 27.59
CA LEU A 98 -25.01 45.50 27.19
C LEU A 98 -25.94 46.40 26.34
N PRO A 99 -26.92 45.83 25.61
CA PRO A 99 -28.27 45.74 26.19
C PRO A 99 -29.03 44.44 25.92
N ASN A 100 -29.78 44.04 26.95
CA ASN A 100 -30.97 43.19 26.90
C ASN A 100 -32.14 43.92 26.23
N SER A 101 -33.01 43.18 25.53
CA SER A 101 -34.44 43.49 25.47
C SER A 101 -35.26 42.27 25.02
N SER A 102 -36.03 41.72 25.96
CA SER A 102 -37.06 40.70 25.80
C SER A 102 -38.32 41.20 25.07
N LYS A 103 -39.09 40.28 24.45
CA LYS A 103 -40.55 40.03 24.64
C LYS A 103 -41.09 39.26 23.42
N ASP A 104 -41.50 38.01 23.60
CA ASP A 104 -42.85 37.53 23.99
C ASP A 104 -43.86 37.52 22.83
N THR A 105 -44.29 36.33 22.41
CA THR A 105 -45.72 35.91 22.46
C THR A 105 -45.90 34.49 21.92
N SER A 106 -46.47 33.63 22.78
CA SER A 106 -47.05 32.34 22.44
C SER A 106 -48.43 32.51 21.77
N LYS A 107 -48.79 31.61 20.84
CA LYS A 107 -50.17 31.06 20.74
C LYS A 107 -50.22 29.78 19.90
N LYS A 108 -50.75 28.74 20.54
CA LYS A 108 -51.18 27.41 20.07
C LYS A 108 -52.68 27.48 19.77
N VAL A 109 -53.21 26.81 18.73
CA VAL A 109 -54.53 26.09 18.66
C VAL A 109 -54.65 25.27 17.34
N THR A 110 -54.49 23.95 17.47
CA THR A 110 -55.34 22.78 17.15
C THR A 110 -56.60 22.78 16.19
N LEU A 111 -56.70 21.69 15.38
CA LEU A 111 -57.86 20.91 14.78
C LEU A 111 -58.79 21.59 13.73
N SER A 112 -59.18 20.99 12.59
CA SER A 112 -59.95 19.73 12.35
C SER A 112 -59.90 19.37 10.83
N GLN A 113 -59.65 18.12 10.38
CA GLN A 113 -60.56 16.97 10.12
C GLN A 113 -61.54 17.12 8.94
N ASP A 114 -61.40 16.23 7.92
CA ASP A 114 -62.45 15.47 7.17
C ASP A 114 -61.74 14.59 6.10
N HIS A 115 -61.59 13.25 6.21
CA HIS A 115 -62.50 12.13 5.87
C HIS A 115 -62.93 12.11 4.37
N ILE A 116 -62.78 11.05 3.54
CA ILE A 116 -63.24 9.64 3.68
C ILE A 116 -62.75 8.75 2.47
N ASP A 117 -62.43 7.47 2.76
CA ASP A 117 -62.58 6.20 1.98
C ASP A 117 -61.89 5.92 0.62
N SER A 118 -61.50 4.69 0.21
CA SER A 118 -61.76 3.31 0.68
C SER A 118 -60.67 2.33 0.18
N THR A 119 -60.43 1.26 0.95
CA THR A 119 -59.88 -0.06 0.55
C THR A 119 -61.00 -0.99 0.01
N PRO A 120 -60.71 -2.12 -0.68
CA PRO A 120 -60.43 -3.43 -0.02
C PRO A 120 -59.30 -4.24 -0.72
N SER A 121 -58.40 -4.98 -0.04
CA SER A 121 -58.49 -6.26 0.70
C SER A 121 -58.40 -7.56 -0.16
N ASN A 122 -57.37 -8.36 0.16
CA ASN A 122 -57.24 -9.84 0.18
C ASN A 122 -57.26 -10.69 -1.12
N GLU A 123 -56.24 -11.54 -1.32
CA GLU A 123 -56.32 -12.98 -0.98
C GLU A 123 -54.98 -13.73 -1.16
N THR A 124 -54.81 -14.75 -0.32
CA THR A 124 -53.70 -15.72 -0.17
C THR A 124 -53.96 -16.97 -1.03
N LEU A 125 -52.91 -17.75 -1.38
CA LEU A 125 -52.82 -19.25 -1.45
C LEU A 125 -51.72 -19.69 -2.47
N VAL A 126 -50.59 -20.26 -2.03
CA VAL A 126 -50.23 -21.70 -1.89
C VAL A 126 -49.53 -22.34 -3.11
N GLU A 127 -48.31 -22.83 -2.83
CA GLU A 127 -47.49 -23.94 -3.39
C GLU A 127 -47.82 -24.56 -4.76
N SER A 128 -46.78 -24.75 -5.61
CA SER A 128 -46.19 -26.07 -5.89
C SER A 128 -45.09 -26.06 -6.99
N GLU A 129 -43.97 -26.67 -6.61
CA GLU A 129 -43.04 -27.55 -7.35
C GLU A 129 -42.72 -27.41 -8.86
N LYS A 130 -41.40 -27.33 -9.09
CA LYS A 130 -40.53 -28.15 -9.96
C LYS A 130 -40.52 -28.00 -11.50
N GLU A 131 -39.26 -27.84 -11.94
CA GLU A 131 -38.56 -28.52 -13.04
C GLU A 131 -38.18 -27.74 -14.32
N ASN A 132 -36.87 -27.54 -14.42
CA ASN A 132 -36.00 -27.72 -15.59
C ASN A 132 -36.52 -27.31 -16.98
N ASN A 133 -35.88 -26.28 -17.57
CA ASN A 133 -34.95 -26.58 -18.67
C ASN A 133 -34.03 -25.43 -19.07
N LYS A 134 -32.81 -25.83 -19.43
CA LYS A 134 -31.72 -25.04 -20.00
C LYS A 134 -32.16 -24.36 -21.29
N ASN A 135 -31.90 -23.06 -21.44
CA ASN A 135 -31.88 -22.41 -22.75
C ASN A 135 -30.59 -21.60 -22.94
N VAL A 136 -29.82 -22.09 -23.90
CA VAL A 136 -28.63 -21.50 -24.51
C VAL A 136 -29.08 -20.33 -25.37
N ILE A 137 -28.54 -19.14 -25.11
CA ILE A 137 -28.78 -17.94 -25.91
C ILE A 137 -27.82 -17.95 -27.11
N SER A 138 -28.37 -18.14 -28.31
CA SER A 138 -27.70 -17.89 -29.59
C SER A 138 -28.07 -16.49 -30.11
N TYR A 139 -27.06 -15.67 -30.36
CA TYR A 139 -27.20 -14.35 -30.98
C TYR A 139 -27.59 -14.46 -32.46
N GLN A 140 -28.71 -13.83 -32.84
CA GLN A 140 -29.08 -13.58 -34.23
C GLN A 140 -28.91 -12.08 -34.54
N THR A 141 -27.99 -11.78 -35.45
CA THR A 141 -27.86 -10.47 -36.08
C THR A 141 -28.82 -10.37 -37.26
N GLY A 142 -29.80 -9.48 -37.15
CA GLY A 142 -30.67 -9.07 -38.25
C GLY A 142 -29.99 -7.99 -39.10
N THR A 143 -30.06 -8.14 -40.42
CA THR A 143 -29.94 -7.01 -41.35
C THR A 143 -30.97 -7.14 -42.46
N SER A 144 -31.73 -6.05 -42.63
CA SER A 144 -32.88 -5.90 -43.52
C SER A 144 -32.50 -5.86 -45.00
N SER A 145 -33.41 -6.31 -45.86
CA SER A 145 -33.33 -6.14 -47.31
C SER A 145 -34.43 -5.20 -47.80
N VAL A 146 -34.05 -4.24 -48.65
CA VAL A 146 -34.93 -3.41 -49.48
C VAL A 146 -34.69 -3.79 -50.95
N GLN A 147 -35.77 -3.91 -51.72
CA GLN A 147 -35.79 -4.37 -53.11
C GLN A 147 -35.47 -3.28 -54.15
N THR A 148 -34.66 -3.69 -55.14
CA THR A 148 -34.66 -3.40 -56.61
C THR A 148 -34.78 -1.98 -57.20
N SER A 149 -33.90 -1.69 -58.17
CA SER A 149 -34.26 -1.52 -59.60
C SER A 149 -33.03 -1.51 -60.54
N VAL A 150 -33.29 -1.52 -61.86
CA VAL A 150 -32.59 -2.22 -62.97
C VAL A 150 -31.57 -1.38 -63.76
N SER A 151 -30.51 -2.02 -64.27
CA SER A 151 -29.89 -1.89 -65.63
C SER A 151 -28.40 -2.26 -65.58
N GLY A 152 -27.72 -2.92 -66.51
CA GLY A 152 -27.98 -3.47 -67.84
C GLY A 152 -26.59 -3.79 -68.44
N GLY A 153 -26.39 -4.99 -69.02
CA GLY A 153 -25.28 -5.31 -69.93
C GLY A 153 -23.92 -5.74 -69.33
N ARG A 154 -23.53 -7.00 -69.63
CA ARG A 154 -22.16 -7.55 -69.87
C ARG A 154 -22.02 -8.97 -69.29
N GLU A 155 -22.43 -9.96 -70.05
CA GLU A 155 -22.34 -11.39 -69.69
C GLU A 155 -20.97 -12.04 -69.94
N THR A 156 -19.97 -11.34 -70.46
CA THR A 156 -18.69 -11.99 -70.85
C THR A 156 -17.49 -11.72 -69.94
N GLU A 157 -17.63 -10.92 -68.87
CA GLU A 157 -16.56 -10.68 -67.87
C GLU A 157 -16.74 -11.43 -66.55
N LYS A 158 -17.95 -11.94 -66.25
CA LYS A 158 -18.26 -12.66 -65.01
C LYS A 158 -17.76 -14.12 -65.01
N ALA A 159 -17.54 -14.72 -66.17
CA ALA A 159 -17.05 -16.10 -66.28
C ALA A 159 -15.55 -16.21 -65.90
N LYS A 160 -14.69 -15.32 -66.43
CA LYS A 160 -13.25 -15.32 -66.11
C LYS A 160 -12.92 -14.92 -64.67
N ARG A 161 -13.74 -14.06 -64.05
CA ARG A 161 -13.59 -13.74 -62.61
C ARG A 161 -14.03 -14.89 -61.69
N ARG A 162 -14.94 -15.77 -62.13
CA ARG A 162 -15.36 -16.95 -61.35
C ARG A 162 -14.31 -18.06 -61.36
N GLU A 163 -13.59 -18.25 -62.45
CA GLU A 163 -12.48 -19.22 -62.52
C GLU A 163 -11.26 -18.78 -61.69
N ASN A 164 -10.89 -17.50 -61.70
CA ASN A 164 -9.83 -16.99 -60.81
C ASN A 164 -10.23 -17.00 -59.33
N LYS A 165 -11.51 -16.80 -59.00
CA LYS A 165 -11.98 -16.89 -57.60
C LYS A 165 -12.06 -18.34 -57.12
N ALA A 166 -12.31 -19.31 -58.02
CA ALA A 166 -12.27 -20.74 -57.72
C ALA A 166 -10.84 -21.28 -57.59
N GLN A 167 -9.87 -20.76 -58.35
CA GLN A 167 -8.45 -21.10 -58.18
C GLN A 167 -7.82 -20.46 -56.94
N ILE A 168 -8.27 -19.27 -56.52
CA ILE A 168 -7.87 -18.67 -55.23
C ILE A 168 -8.58 -19.37 -54.06
N SER A 169 -9.86 -19.76 -54.18
CA SER A 169 -10.57 -20.46 -53.10
C SER A 169 -10.07 -21.89 -52.86
N ASN A 170 -9.52 -22.55 -53.89
CA ASN A 170 -8.92 -23.88 -53.73
C ASN A 170 -7.51 -23.87 -53.09
N ASN A 171 -6.86 -22.71 -53.01
CA ASN A 171 -5.58 -22.54 -52.32
C ASN A 171 -5.72 -22.08 -50.85
N LEU A 172 -6.91 -21.64 -50.40
CA LEU A 172 -7.14 -21.29 -48.99
C LEU A 172 -7.48 -22.50 -48.10
N ASN A 173 -7.84 -23.64 -48.68
CA ASN A 173 -8.21 -24.85 -47.92
C ASN A 173 -7.01 -25.64 -47.35
N ASN A 174 -5.79 -25.11 -47.43
CA ASN A 174 -4.60 -25.77 -46.90
C ASN A 174 -3.83 -24.97 -45.85
N VAL A 175 -4.37 -23.84 -45.37
CA VAL A 175 -3.80 -23.17 -44.19
C VAL A 175 -4.38 -23.81 -42.93
N LYS A 176 -3.70 -24.84 -42.42
CA LYS A 176 -3.96 -25.34 -41.06
C LYS A 176 -3.52 -24.26 -40.07
N VAL A 177 -4.42 -23.36 -39.68
CA VAL A 177 -4.17 -22.43 -38.58
C VAL A 177 -4.05 -23.26 -37.29
N PRO A 178 -2.86 -23.35 -36.67
CA PRO A 178 -2.70 -24.09 -35.43
C PRO A 178 -3.53 -23.44 -34.32
N GLN A 179 -3.89 -24.21 -33.29
CA GLN A 179 -4.49 -23.62 -32.09
C GLN A 179 -3.54 -22.54 -31.52
N PHE A 180 -4.06 -21.35 -31.31
CA PHE A 180 -3.30 -20.19 -30.79
C PHE A 180 -3.88 -19.66 -29.47
N TYR A 181 -5.13 -20.00 -29.15
CA TYR A 181 -5.77 -19.62 -27.90
C TYR A 181 -5.64 -20.74 -26.86
N TYR A 182 -4.97 -20.42 -25.75
CA TYR A 182 -4.68 -21.32 -24.65
C TYR A 182 -5.01 -20.63 -23.31
N PRO A 183 -6.26 -20.68 -22.83
CA PRO A 183 -6.69 -19.92 -21.65
C PRO A 183 -5.91 -20.29 -20.38
N TYR A 184 -5.53 -21.57 -20.25
CA TYR A 184 -4.81 -22.12 -19.10
C TYR A 184 -3.32 -22.35 -19.38
N GLY A 185 -2.76 -21.64 -20.36
CA GLY A 185 -1.37 -21.81 -20.79
C GLY A 185 -1.21 -22.88 -21.87
N LYS A 186 -0.13 -22.78 -22.64
CA LYS A 186 0.15 -23.69 -23.75
C LYS A 186 0.61 -25.05 -23.20
N PRO A 187 -0.02 -26.18 -23.60
CA PRO A 187 0.41 -27.50 -23.15
C PRO A 187 1.86 -27.79 -23.56
N VAL A 188 2.67 -28.26 -22.62
CA VAL A 188 4.03 -28.74 -22.87
C VAL A 188 3.97 -30.26 -23.04
N ILE A 189 4.49 -30.76 -24.16
CA ILE A 189 4.35 -32.16 -24.60
C ILE A 189 5.20 -33.12 -23.74
N ASN A 190 6.21 -32.62 -23.03
CA ASN A 190 7.09 -33.40 -22.16
C ASN A 190 7.12 -32.79 -20.76
N SER A 191 6.35 -33.30 -19.82
CA SER A 191 6.49 -32.88 -18.43
C SER A 191 6.34 -34.08 -17.51
N ASN A 192 7.32 -34.25 -16.63
CA ASN A 192 7.34 -35.17 -15.48
C ASN A 192 6.23 -34.85 -14.45
N ARG A 193 5.02 -34.49 -14.89
CA ARG A 193 3.90 -34.06 -14.04
C ARG A 193 3.48 -35.16 -13.07
N ASP A 194 3.57 -36.40 -13.54
CA ASP A 194 3.31 -37.58 -12.72
C ASP A 194 4.44 -37.79 -11.71
N GLU A 195 5.69 -37.45 -12.03
CA GLU A 195 6.82 -37.59 -11.09
C GLU A 195 6.66 -36.68 -9.87
N HIS A 196 6.27 -35.42 -10.05
CA HIS A 196 6.08 -34.47 -8.95
C HIS A 196 4.94 -34.91 -8.03
N LEU A 197 3.83 -35.40 -8.62
CA LEU A 197 2.75 -35.99 -7.84
C LEU A 197 3.23 -37.23 -7.06
N GLN A 198 3.97 -38.15 -7.70
CA GLN A 198 4.47 -39.34 -7.01
C GLN A 198 5.40 -39.00 -5.84
N LYS A 199 6.30 -38.01 -6.01
CA LYS A 199 7.15 -37.52 -4.91
C LYS A 199 6.33 -36.98 -3.74
N ALA A 200 5.31 -36.17 -4.02
CA ALA A 200 4.41 -35.66 -2.99
C ALA A 200 3.65 -36.79 -2.26
N LEU A 201 3.13 -37.78 -2.99
CA LEU A 201 2.44 -38.93 -2.43
C LEU A 201 3.37 -39.84 -1.62
N GLN A 202 4.67 -39.90 -1.97
CA GLN A 202 5.68 -40.58 -1.18
C GLN A 202 5.90 -39.87 0.15
N GLU A 203 6.03 -38.53 0.16
CA GLU A 203 6.15 -37.76 1.41
C GLU A 203 4.93 -37.93 2.31
N ILE A 204 3.71 -37.83 1.76
CA ILE A 204 2.48 -38.08 2.53
C ILE A 204 2.44 -39.52 3.07
N GLY A 205 2.99 -40.48 2.31
CA GLY A 205 3.05 -41.88 2.71
C GLY A 205 4.05 -42.22 3.82
N LYS A 206 5.02 -41.33 4.11
CA LYS A 206 5.96 -41.50 5.22
C LYS A 206 5.36 -41.12 6.57
N LEU A 207 4.24 -40.40 6.57
CA LEU A 207 3.61 -39.88 7.77
C LEU A 207 2.71 -40.95 8.42
N GLU A 208 2.66 -40.95 9.74
CA GLU A 208 1.77 -41.85 10.51
C GLU A 208 0.30 -41.62 10.12
N ASP A 209 -0.46 -42.71 10.01
CA ASP A 209 -1.85 -42.77 9.54
C ASP A 209 -2.10 -42.27 8.09
N GLY A 210 -1.06 -41.96 7.31
CA GLY A 210 -1.21 -41.43 5.95
C GLY A 210 -1.88 -40.06 5.89
N LYS A 211 -1.81 -39.31 6.99
CA LYS A 211 -2.41 -37.98 7.15
C LYS A 211 -1.33 -36.91 7.23
N ALA A 212 -1.40 -35.92 6.34
CA ALA A 212 -0.53 -34.75 6.39
C ALA A 212 -1.27 -33.54 6.98
N TYR A 213 -0.68 -32.92 7.99
CA TYR A 213 -1.19 -31.71 8.65
C TYR A 213 -0.48 -30.46 8.10
N LYS A 214 -0.95 -29.25 8.46
CA LYS A 214 -0.38 -27.97 8.00
C LYS A 214 1.15 -27.91 8.12
N GLN A 215 1.71 -28.41 9.24
CA GLN A 215 3.16 -28.44 9.50
C GLN A 215 3.97 -29.28 8.50
N HIS A 216 3.36 -30.32 7.90
CA HIS A 216 4.02 -31.20 6.94
C HIS A 216 4.04 -30.62 5.52
N MET A 217 3.32 -29.52 5.27
CA MET A 217 3.18 -28.97 3.92
C MET A 217 4.46 -28.36 3.36
N LYS A 218 5.41 -27.96 4.21
CA LYS A 218 6.75 -27.51 3.79
C LYS A 218 7.47 -28.57 2.95
N SER A 219 7.57 -29.80 3.45
CA SER A 219 8.26 -30.89 2.75
C SER A 219 7.48 -31.35 1.52
N ILE A 220 6.14 -31.39 1.59
CA ILE A 220 5.28 -31.78 0.47
C ILE A 220 5.38 -30.77 -0.68
N THR A 221 5.35 -29.47 -0.39
CA THR A 221 5.46 -28.40 -1.40
C THR A 221 6.82 -28.46 -2.10
N LYS A 222 7.91 -28.65 -1.33
CA LYS A 222 9.25 -28.86 -1.88
C LYS A 222 9.34 -30.11 -2.76
N ALA A 223 8.68 -31.21 -2.38
CA ALA A 223 8.65 -32.42 -3.19
C ALA A 223 7.91 -32.25 -4.54
N CYS A 224 7.01 -31.27 -4.62
CA CYS A 224 6.29 -30.90 -5.84
C CYS A 224 7.09 -29.96 -6.77
N ASP A 225 8.24 -29.44 -6.31
CA ASP A 225 9.00 -28.37 -6.97
C ASP A 225 8.15 -27.12 -7.20
N LEU A 226 7.47 -26.67 -6.14
CA LEU A 226 6.62 -25.47 -6.13
C LEU A 226 7.16 -24.43 -5.14
N PRO A 227 6.89 -23.13 -5.37
CA PRO A 227 7.29 -22.08 -4.44
C PRO A 227 6.73 -22.33 -3.03
N MET A 228 7.55 -22.09 -2.01
CA MET A 228 7.27 -22.52 -0.64
C MET A 228 5.98 -21.90 -0.07
N TYR A 229 5.68 -20.64 -0.38
CA TYR A 229 4.47 -19.96 0.08
C TYR A 229 3.17 -20.51 -0.52
N TRP A 230 3.24 -21.45 -1.47
CA TRP A 230 2.04 -22.15 -1.95
C TRP A 230 1.57 -23.22 -0.96
N LYS A 231 2.33 -23.53 0.10
CA LYS A 231 2.03 -24.59 1.08
C LYS A 231 0.63 -24.49 1.68
N ALA A 232 0.18 -23.30 2.07
CA ALA A 232 -1.15 -23.11 2.64
C ALA A 232 -2.26 -23.30 1.58
N LEU A 233 -2.05 -22.79 0.37
CA LEU A 233 -2.99 -22.95 -0.74
C LEU A 233 -3.12 -24.43 -1.15
N LEU A 234 -2.01 -25.19 -1.17
CA LEU A 234 -2.02 -26.63 -1.43
C LEU A 234 -2.79 -27.40 -0.36
N PHE A 235 -2.63 -27.02 0.92
CA PHE A 235 -3.34 -27.62 2.04
C PHE A 235 -4.84 -27.34 1.94
N HIS A 236 -5.22 -26.07 1.77
CA HIS A 236 -6.60 -25.63 1.63
C HIS A 236 -7.27 -26.27 0.40
N GLY A 237 -6.61 -26.20 -0.76
CA GLY A 237 -7.12 -26.74 -2.03
C GLY A 237 -7.30 -28.26 -2.03
N SER A 238 -6.64 -28.97 -1.10
CA SER A 238 -6.76 -30.41 -0.84
C SER A 238 -7.77 -30.75 0.26
N GLY A 239 -8.53 -29.76 0.76
CA GLY A 239 -9.55 -29.94 1.80
C GLY A 239 -9.01 -29.96 3.24
N GLY A 240 -7.74 -29.59 3.44
CA GLY A 240 -7.06 -29.69 4.73
C GLY A 240 -7.67 -28.84 5.84
N GLU A 241 -8.22 -27.67 5.52
CA GLU A 241 -8.84 -26.81 6.53
C GLU A 241 -10.13 -27.42 7.10
N LYS A 242 -10.93 -28.09 6.27
CA LYS A 242 -12.20 -28.72 6.70
C LYS A 242 -11.98 -29.97 7.56
N GLN A 243 -10.91 -30.73 7.28
CA GLN A 243 -10.64 -32.01 7.95
C GLN A 243 -9.53 -31.93 9.01
N GLY A 244 -8.75 -30.85 9.03
CA GLY A 244 -7.53 -30.70 9.82
C GLY A 244 -6.29 -31.39 9.20
N TYR A 245 -6.46 -32.22 8.18
CA TYR A 245 -5.41 -32.96 7.51
C TYR A 245 -5.76 -33.24 6.04
N ILE A 246 -4.77 -33.64 5.24
CA ILE A 246 -4.92 -34.10 3.86
C ILE A 246 -4.47 -35.56 3.74
N THR A 247 -5.03 -36.29 2.78
CA THR A 247 -4.65 -37.66 2.47
C THR A 247 -4.07 -37.74 1.05
N LYS A 248 -3.50 -38.90 0.69
CA LYS A 248 -3.06 -39.16 -0.69
C LYS A 248 -4.18 -38.95 -1.70
N ASP A 249 -5.39 -39.38 -1.36
CA ASP A 249 -6.56 -39.28 -2.24
C ASP A 249 -7.02 -37.84 -2.41
N SER A 250 -7.10 -37.07 -1.32
CA SER A 250 -7.52 -35.66 -1.39
C SER A 250 -6.51 -34.79 -2.13
N PHE A 251 -5.22 -35.03 -1.90
CA PHE A 251 -4.13 -34.36 -2.63
C PHE A 251 -4.12 -34.74 -4.12
N THR A 252 -4.31 -36.02 -4.45
CA THR A 252 -4.41 -36.47 -5.85
C THR A 252 -5.59 -35.85 -6.57
N ALA A 253 -6.75 -35.74 -5.90
CA ALA A 253 -7.93 -35.10 -6.46
C ALA A 253 -7.70 -33.62 -6.75
N MET A 254 -7.09 -32.89 -5.80
CA MET A 254 -6.67 -31.50 -5.99
C MET A 254 -5.68 -31.37 -7.16
N TRP A 255 -4.64 -32.21 -7.18
CA TRP A 255 -3.60 -32.16 -8.20
C TRP A 255 -4.18 -32.36 -9.61
N LYS A 256 -5.07 -33.35 -9.76
CA LYS A 256 -5.78 -33.60 -11.03
C LYS A 256 -6.68 -32.44 -11.43
N ARG A 257 -7.33 -31.78 -10.47
CA ARG A 257 -8.20 -30.63 -10.71
C ARG A 257 -7.43 -29.38 -11.15
N VAL A 258 -6.25 -29.14 -10.58
CA VAL A 258 -5.47 -27.91 -10.77
C VAL A 258 -4.37 -28.09 -11.82
N PHE A 259 -3.48 -29.05 -11.61
CA PHE A 259 -2.22 -29.15 -12.37
C PHE A 259 -2.38 -29.89 -13.70
N LEU A 260 -3.40 -30.72 -13.89
CA LEU A 260 -3.66 -31.31 -15.22
C LEU A 260 -4.14 -30.26 -16.23
N PRO A 261 -5.22 -29.49 -15.98
CA PRO A 261 -5.72 -28.52 -16.96
C PRO A 261 -4.91 -27.22 -17.03
N CYS A 262 -4.12 -26.87 -15.99
CA CYS A 262 -3.35 -25.63 -15.95
C CYS A 262 -1.87 -25.85 -16.31
N HIS A 263 -1.41 -25.21 -17.37
CA HIS A 263 -0.10 -25.44 -17.98
C HIS A 263 0.96 -24.41 -17.57
N ASP A 264 0.56 -23.21 -17.16
CA ASP A 264 1.47 -22.19 -16.62
C ASP A 264 1.21 -21.90 -15.12
N GLU A 265 2.11 -21.14 -14.51
CA GLU A 265 2.11 -20.83 -13.09
C GLU A 265 0.89 -20.00 -12.68
N ALA A 266 0.57 -18.93 -13.43
CA ALA A 266 -0.57 -18.08 -13.17
C ALA A 266 -1.90 -18.85 -13.18
N ALA A 267 -2.10 -19.74 -14.16
CA ALA A 267 -3.30 -20.56 -14.22
C ALA A 267 -3.39 -21.54 -13.04
N ARG A 268 -2.27 -22.14 -12.63
CA ARG A 268 -2.21 -23.04 -11.46
C ARG A 268 -2.51 -22.29 -10.17
N PHE A 269 -1.91 -21.13 -9.98
CA PHE A 269 -2.11 -20.29 -8.79
C PHE A 269 -3.57 -19.89 -8.66
N VAL A 270 -4.17 -19.30 -9.70
CA VAL A 270 -5.58 -18.89 -9.68
C VAL A 270 -6.48 -20.09 -9.45
N LYS A 271 -6.25 -21.23 -10.11
CA LYS A 271 -7.12 -22.41 -9.96
C LYS A 271 -6.99 -23.09 -8.59
N LEU A 272 -5.86 -22.88 -7.92
CA LEU A 272 -5.59 -23.37 -6.57
C LEU A 272 -6.22 -22.49 -5.50
N ALA A 273 -6.08 -21.16 -5.62
CA ALA A 273 -6.54 -20.19 -4.63
C ALA A 273 -8.02 -19.81 -4.76
N ALA A 274 -8.58 -19.80 -5.97
CA ALA A 274 -9.95 -19.35 -6.20
C ALA A 274 -11.00 -20.24 -5.53
N LYS A 275 -12.11 -19.61 -5.13
CA LYS A 275 -13.37 -20.29 -4.78
C LYS A 275 -13.79 -21.30 -5.87
N PRO A 276 -14.54 -22.36 -5.52
CA PRO A 276 -15.05 -23.33 -6.48
C PRO A 276 -15.76 -22.65 -7.67
N ASP A 277 -15.57 -23.20 -8.86
CA ASP A 277 -16.15 -22.72 -10.13
C ASP A 277 -15.71 -21.31 -10.59
N CYS A 278 -14.85 -20.62 -9.85
CA CYS A 278 -14.26 -19.35 -10.26
C CYS A 278 -12.97 -19.56 -11.09
N ASN A 279 -12.67 -18.59 -11.95
CA ASN A 279 -11.42 -18.52 -12.75
C ASN A 279 -10.73 -17.14 -12.56
N TYR A 280 -10.97 -16.52 -11.42
CA TYR A 280 -10.43 -15.24 -10.97
C TYR A 280 -10.30 -15.29 -9.44
N LEU A 281 -9.56 -14.35 -8.87
CA LEU A 281 -9.38 -14.19 -7.43
C LEU A 281 -10.05 -12.91 -6.93
N GLU A 282 -10.81 -13.01 -5.86
CA GLU A 282 -11.33 -11.89 -5.06
C GLU A 282 -10.39 -11.64 -3.86
N GLU A 283 -10.60 -10.55 -3.13
CA GLU A 283 -9.74 -10.16 -1.99
C GLU A 283 -9.63 -11.28 -0.93
N ASP A 284 -10.77 -11.90 -0.57
CA ASP A 284 -10.83 -13.02 0.37
C ASP A 284 -9.94 -14.20 -0.04
N ASP A 285 -9.76 -14.44 -1.33
CA ASP A 285 -9.01 -15.59 -1.84
C ASP A 285 -7.49 -15.46 -1.56
N PHE A 286 -7.01 -14.23 -1.34
CA PHE A 286 -5.62 -13.97 -0.95
C PHE A 286 -5.39 -14.14 0.55
N PHE A 287 -6.43 -14.08 1.38
CA PHE A 287 -6.28 -14.13 2.84
C PHE A 287 -5.49 -15.37 3.31
N ILE A 288 -5.77 -16.54 2.74
CA ILE A 288 -5.10 -17.80 3.10
C ILE A 288 -3.59 -17.71 2.84
N LEU A 289 -3.20 -17.11 1.72
CA LEU A 289 -1.78 -16.95 1.37
C LEU A 289 -1.10 -15.95 2.29
N ILE A 290 -1.68 -14.75 2.45
CA ILE A 290 -1.03 -13.67 3.21
C ILE A 290 -0.97 -14.02 4.70
N GLN A 291 -2.00 -14.66 5.25
CA GLN A 291 -1.97 -15.18 6.62
C GLN A 291 -0.81 -16.16 6.83
N ASP A 292 -0.59 -17.10 5.90
CA ASP A 292 0.51 -18.05 6.01
C ASP A 292 1.89 -17.39 5.87
N ILE A 293 1.99 -16.32 5.08
CA ILE A 293 3.21 -15.49 5.00
C ILE A 293 3.49 -14.83 6.35
N VAL A 294 2.50 -14.17 6.96
CA VAL A 294 2.65 -13.56 8.30
C VAL A 294 3.02 -14.61 9.37
N ASP A 295 2.42 -15.80 9.28
CA ASP A 295 2.69 -16.90 10.21
C ASP A 295 4.12 -17.47 10.09
N SER A 296 4.78 -17.34 8.94
CA SER A 296 5.99 -18.13 8.64
C SER A 296 7.20 -17.38 8.10
N HIS A 297 7.05 -16.13 7.66
CA HIS A 297 8.17 -15.30 7.21
C HIS A 297 8.97 -14.80 8.43
N PRO A 298 10.31 -14.96 8.46
CA PRO A 298 11.13 -14.54 9.60
C PRO A 298 10.99 -13.05 9.92
N GLY A 299 11.01 -12.19 8.89
CA GLY A 299 10.80 -10.74 9.00
C GLY A 299 9.41 -10.28 9.45
N LEU A 300 8.45 -11.17 9.71
CA LEU A 300 7.10 -10.81 10.20
C LEU A 300 6.72 -11.49 11.52
N THR A 301 7.66 -12.24 12.13
CA THR A 301 7.41 -12.97 13.38
C THR A 301 6.90 -12.10 14.53
N PHE A 302 7.31 -10.84 14.59
CA PHE A 302 6.87 -9.89 15.62
C PHE A 302 5.39 -9.48 15.49
N LEU A 303 4.78 -9.55 14.29
CA LEU A 303 3.36 -9.20 14.10
C LEU A 303 2.41 -10.18 14.78
N GLN A 304 2.86 -11.42 15.04
CA GLN A 304 2.04 -12.46 15.67
C GLN A 304 1.61 -12.08 17.09
N GLU A 305 2.38 -11.23 17.76
CA GLU A 305 2.10 -10.74 19.12
C GLU A 305 1.15 -9.52 19.13
N ALA A 306 0.78 -8.98 17.96
CA ALA A 306 0.00 -7.74 17.81
C ALA A 306 -1.22 -7.93 16.85
N PRO A 307 -2.36 -8.46 17.34
CA PRO A 307 -3.51 -8.82 16.50
C PRO A 307 -4.11 -7.67 15.67
N GLU A 308 -4.09 -6.45 16.20
CA GLU A 308 -4.61 -5.27 15.48
C GLU A 308 -3.75 -4.95 14.24
N PHE A 309 -2.43 -4.91 14.41
CA PHE A 309 -1.47 -4.69 13.32
C PHE A 309 -1.45 -5.86 12.35
N HIS A 310 -1.63 -7.09 12.84
CA HIS A 310 -1.70 -8.29 12.02
C HIS A 310 -2.79 -8.19 10.95
N SER A 311 -4.03 -7.91 11.35
CA SER A 311 -5.15 -7.82 10.39
C SER A 311 -4.97 -6.64 9.42
N ARG A 312 -4.43 -5.52 9.90
CA ARG A 312 -4.20 -4.31 9.08
C ARG A 312 -3.11 -4.53 8.05
N TYR A 313 -2.03 -5.21 8.40
CA TYR A 313 -0.97 -5.59 7.48
C TYR A 313 -1.53 -6.47 6.35
N ILE A 314 -2.30 -7.52 6.68
CA ILE A 314 -2.93 -8.39 5.67
C ILE A 314 -3.78 -7.58 4.70
N ASN A 315 -4.68 -6.74 5.22
CA ASN A 315 -5.57 -5.92 4.39
C ASN A 315 -4.78 -4.96 3.49
N THR A 316 -3.67 -4.40 4.00
CA THR A 316 -2.80 -3.52 3.21
C THR A 316 -2.12 -4.25 2.08
N VAL A 317 -1.53 -5.42 2.35
CA VAL A 317 -0.88 -6.24 1.32
C VAL A 317 -1.89 -6.62 0.22
N ILE A 318 -3.09 -7.06 0.60
CA ILE A 318 -4.15 -7.39 -0.36
C ILE A 318 -4.56 -6.15 -1.18
N ALA A 319 -4.78 -5.00 -0.55
CA ALA A 319 -5.10 -3.76 -1.23
C ALA A 319 -4.01 -3.36 -2.25
N ARG A 320 -2.73 -3.48 -1.87
CA ARG A 320 -1.57 -3.25 -2.76
C ARG A 320 -1.50 -4.24 -3.92
N ILE A 321 -1.82 -5.52 -3.68
CA ILE A 321 -1.91 -6.53 -4.75
C ILE A 321 -2.98 -6.11 -5.77
N PHE A 322 -4.18 -5.75 -5.32
CA PHE A 322 -5.25 -5.34 -6.23
C PHE A 322 -4.92 -4.03 -6.96
N TYR A 323 -4.28 -3.08 -6.28
CA TYR A 323 -3.83 -1.82 -6.86
C TYR A 323 -2.88 -2.01 -8.04
N SER A 324 -1.90 -2.94 -7.94
CA SER A 324 -0.91 -3.16 -8.99
C SER A 324 -1.32 -4.25 -10.00
N VAL A 325 -2.09 -5.25 -9.59
CA VAL A 325 -2.43 -6.42 -10.45
C VAL A 325 -3.78 -6.28 -11.13
N ASN A 326 -4.84 -5.82 -10.43
CA ASN A 326 -6.20 -5.74 -10.99
C ASN A 326 -6.40 -4.48 -11.85
N ARG A 327 -5.68 -4.38 -12.96
CA ARG A 327 -5.71 -3.22 -13.87
C ARG A 327 -7.08 -2.99 -14.52
N SER A 328 -7.99 -3.96 -14.48
CA SER A 328 -9.36 -3.81 -14.96
C SER A 328 -10.33 -3.12 -14.00
N TRP A 329 -9.95 -2.84 -12.74
CA TRP A 329 -10.84 -2.27 -11.70
C TRP A 329 -12.10 -3.10 -11.43
N SER A 330 -12.05 -4.39 -11.75
CA SER A 330 -13.20 -5.30 -11.66
C SER A 330 -13.40 -5.89 -10.27
N GLY A 331 -12.42 -5.76 -9.38
CA GLY A 331 -12.37 -6.48 -8.09
C GLY A 331 -12.10 -7.98 -8.27
N ARG A 332 -11.64 -8.41 -9.45
CA ARG A 332 -11.41 -9.80 -9.81
C ARG A 332 -10.10 -9.96 -10.56
N VAL A 333 -9.06 -10.45 -9.87
CA VAL A 333 -7.76 -10.73 -10.49
C VAL A 333 -7.86 -11.96 -11.39
N THR A 334 -7.74 -11.74 -12.70
CA THR A 334 -7.81 -12.82 -13.69
C THR A 334 -6.44 -13.48 -13.90
N ILE A 335 -6.45 -14.70 -14.48
CA ILE A 335 -5.20 -15.37 -14.92
C ILE A 335 -4.35 -14.47 -15.83
N SER A 336 -4.99 -13.70 -16.71
CA SER A 336 -4.26 -12.82 -17.64
C SER A 336 -3.64 -11.62 -16.96
N GLU A 337 -4.27 -11.04 -15.94
CA GLU A 337 -3.72 -9.93 -15.16
C GLU A 337 -2.54 -10.43 -14.33
N LEU A 338 -2.71 -11.56 -13.64
CA LEU A 338 -1.65 -12.18 -12.85
C LEU A 338 -0.41 -12.49 -13.72
N ARG A 339 -0.61 -13.04 -14.92
CA ARG A 339 0.47 -13.34 -15.88
C ARG A 339 1.24 -12.09 -16.35
N LYS A 340 0.61 -10.91 -16.33
CA LYS A 340 1.23 -9.64 -16.74
C LYS A 340 1.84 -8.86 -15.58
N SER A 341 1.68 -9.34 -14.35
CA SER A 341 2.17 -8.69 -13.14
C SER A 341 3.48 -9.32 -12.64
N SER A 342 4.15 -8.64 -11.71
CA SER A 342 5.32 -9.16 -11.00
C SER A 342 4.97 -10.06 -9.81
N PHE A 343 3.70 -10.19 -9.42
CA PHE A 343 3.32 -10.80 -8.13
C PHE A 343 3.91 -12.19 -7.85
N LEU A 344 3.82 -13.12 -8.80
CA LEU A 344 4.38 -14.47 -8.64
C LEU A 344 5.91 -14.47 -8.58
N GLN A 345 6.55 -13.56 -9.32
CA GLN A 345 8.00 -13.36 -9.23
C GLN A 345 8.38 -12.82 -7.85
N THR A 346 7.64 -11.84 -7.33
CA THR A 346 7.87 -11.27 -6.00
C THR A 346 7.69 -12.32 -4.90
N LEU A 347 6.70 -13.22 -5.01
CA LEU A 347 6.56 -14.36 -4.08
C LEU A 347 7.77 -15.29 -4.08
N CYS A 348 8.44 -15.48 -5.22
CA CYS A 348 9.67 -16.27 -5.27
C CYS A 348 10.84 -15.56 -4.60
N VAL A 349 10.96 -14.24 -4.75
CA VAL A 349 11.99 -13.44 -4.06
C VAL A 349 11.77 -13.43 -2.55
N LEU A 350 10.50 -13.31 -2.11
CA LEU A 350 10.08 -13.38 -0.71
C LEU A 350 10.51 -14.67 0.01
N GLU A 351 10.70 -15.77 -0.72
CA GLU A 351 11.20 -17.03 -0.13
C GLU A 351 12.69 -16.98 0.23
N GLN A 352 13.46 -16.11 -0.43
CA GLN A 352 14.93 -16.05 -0.30
C GLN A 352 15.42 -14.86 0.53
N GLU A 353 14.55 -13.88 0.78
CA GLU A 353 14.91 -12.65 1.47
C GLU A 353 14.29 -12.63 2.87
N ASP A 354 15.12 -12.58 3.90
CA ASP A 354 14.67 -12.62 5.28
C ASP A 354 14.19 -11.25 5.78
N ASP A 355 14.74 -10.16 5.21
CA ASP A 355 14.31 -8.79 5.50
C ASP A 355 13.13 -8.40 4.61
N ILE A 356 11.94 -8.40 5.22
CA ILE A 356 10.67 -8.10 4.54
C ILE A 356 10.66 -6.71 3.88
N ASN A 357 11.46 -5.76 4.39
CA ASN A 357 11.50 -4.39 3.87
C ASN A 357 12.32 -4.26 2.58
N GLN A 358 13.17 -5.24 2.25
CA GLN A 358 13.81 -5.30 0.93
C GLN A 358 12.80 -5.70 -0.17
N ILE A 359 11.66 -6.29 0.20
CA ILE A 359 10.57 -6.64 -0.72
C ILE A 359 9.56 -5.50 -0.77
N MET A 360 9.96 -4.41 -1.43
CA MET A 360 9.16 -3.19 -1.56
C MET A 360 7.79 -3.45 -2.22
N ASP A 361 7.77 -4.29 -3.24
CA ASP A 361 6.54 -4.74 -3.92
C ASP A 361 5.66 -5.56 -2.98
N PHE A 362 4.44 -5.07 -2.73
CA PHE A 362 3.38 -5.71 -1.93
C PHE A 362 3.67 -5.86 -0.43
N PHE A 363 4.84 -6.37 -0.04
CA PHE A 363 5.06 -6.97 1.29
C PHE A 363 5.82 -6.12 2.31
N SER A 364 6.53 -5.07 1.90
CA SER A 364 7.28 -4.19 2.83
C SER A 364 6.44 -3.75 4.03
N TYR A 365 6.98 -3.99 5.22
CA TYR A 365 6.36 -3.61 6.48
C TYR A 365 6.46 -2.10 6.72
N GLU A 366 7.58 -1.48 6.33
CA GLU A 366 7.77 -0.02 6.38
C GLU A 366 6.67 0.72 5.61
N HIS A 367 6.37 0.26 4.38
CA HIS A 367 5.29 0.84 3.58
C HIS A 367 3.93 0.70 4.29
N PHE A 368 3.65 -0.46 4.87
CA PHE A 368 2.43 -0.66 5.66
C PHE A 368 2.37 0.28 6.86
N TYR A 369 3.47 0.43 7.59
CA TYR A 369 3.51 1.24 8.81
C TYR A 369 3.18 2.70 8.52
N VAL A 370 3.78 3.29 7.47
CA VAL A 370 3.46 4.65 7.01
C VAL A 370 1.98 4.80 6.67
N ILE A 371 1.43 3.88 5.86
CA ILE A 371 0.00 3.92 5.49
C ILE A 371 -0.89 3.86 6.73
N TYR A 372 -0.56 2.99 7.67
CA TYR A 372 -1.35 2.82 8.89
C TYR A 372 -1.28 4.05 9.80
N CYS A 373 -0.10 4.63 10.01
CA CYS A 373 0.08 5.84 10.82
C CYS A 373 -0.72 7.02 10.24
N LYS A 374 -0.61 7.25 8.92
CA LYS A 374 -1.39 8.31 8.24
C LYS A 374 -2.89 8.08 8.34
N PHE A 375 -3.36 6.84 8.28
CA PHE A 375 -4.77 6.53 8.52
C PHE A 375 -5.18 6.85 9.96
N TRP A 376 -4.39 6.38 10.94
CA TRP A 376 -4.64 6.54 12.37
C TRP A 376 -4.64 8.02 12.79
N GLU A 377 -3.82 8.85 12.17
CA GLU A 377 -3.82 10.29 12.38
C GLU A 377 -5.16 10.95 12.01
N LEU A 378 -5.85 10.43 10.99
CA LEU A 378 -7.12 10.96 10.51
C LEU A 378 -8.32 10.39 11.28
N ASP A 379 -8.35 9.07 11.52
CA ASP A 379 -9.39 8.32 12.25
C ASP A 379 -9.30 8.55 13.77
N LYS A 380 -9.79 9.72 14.23
CA LYS A 380 -9.71 10.14 15.64
C LYS A 380 -10.74 9.45 16.54
N ASP A 381 -11.86 9.00 16.01
CA ASP A 381 -12.89 8.25 16.74
C ASP A 381 -12.68 6.72 16.70
N HIS A 382 -11.68 6.27 15.95
CA HIS A 382 -11.22 4.88 15.87
C HIS A 382 -12.32 3.93 15.38
N ASP A 383 -13.18 4.42 14.49
CA ASP A 383 -14.28 3.65 13.93
C ASP A 383 -13.86 2.86 12.67
N LEU A 384 -12.60 3.01 12.24
CA LEU A 384 -11.96 2.35 11.11
C LEU A 384 -12.46 2.83 9.74
N TYR A 385 -13.07 4.00 9.72
CA TYR A 385 -13.48 4.73 8.54
C TYR A 385 -12.95 6.16 8.55
N ILE A 386 -12.90 6.76 7.35
CA ILE A 386 -12.52 8.15 7.13
C ILE A 386 -13.71 8.86 6.51
N SER A 387 -14.19 9.91 7.17
CA SER A 387 -15.20 10.82 6.62
C SER A 387 -14.58 11.84 5.65
N ARG A 388 -15.43 12.64 4.98
CA ARG A 388 -14.95 13.75 4.13
C ARG A 388 -14.14 14.76 4.95
N GLU A 389 -14.60 15.04 6.16
CA GLU A 389 -14.00 15.97 7.10
C GLU A 389 -12.67 15.46 7.64
N ASP A 390 -12.53 14.14 7.80
CA ASP A 390 -11.26 13.52 8.17
C ASP A 390 -10.26 13.62 7.02
N LEU A 391 -10.68 13.26 5.81
CA LEU A 391 -9.82 13.30 4.64
C LEU A 391 -9.34 14.73 4.32
N ALA A 392 -10.18 15.75 4.56
CA ALA A 392 -9.82 17.15 4.37
C ALA A 392 -8.64 17.60 5.23
N ARG A 393 -8.37 16.93 6.37
CA ARG A 393 -7.24 17.24 7.24
C ARG A 393 -5.92 16.62 6.76
N HIS A 394 -5.95 15.75 5.76
CA HIS A 394 -4.75 15.11 5.22
C HIS A 394 -3.80 16.17 4.61
N ASN A 395 -2.51 16.05 4.93
CA ASN A 395 -1.42 16.94 4.50
C ASN A 395 -1.83 18.43 4.58
N ASP A 396 -2.31 18.88 5.73
CA ASP A 396 -2.70 20.28 5.98
C ASP A 396 -3.68 20.87 4.95
N HIS A 397 -4.67 20.07 4.53
CA HIS A 397 -5.68 20.47 3.53
C HIS A 397 -5.06 20.72 2.15
N ALA A 398 -4.03 19.92 1.79
CA ALA A 398 -3.39 19.96 0.47
C ALA A 398 -4.39 19.73 -0.67
N ILE A 399 -5.31 18.77 -0.49
CA ILE A 399 -6.29 18.37 -1.50
C ILE A 399 -7.54 19.25 -1.44
N SER A 400 -7.97 19.74 -2.61
CA SER A 400 -9.18 20.55 -2.76
C SER A 400 -10.47 19.84 -2.31
N ALA A 401 -11.43 20.62 -1.78
CA ALA A 401 -12.71 20.09 -1.33
C ALA A 401 -13.52 19.50 -2.49
N LYS A 402 -13.45 20.12 -3.69
CA LYS A 402 -14.09 19.57 -4.90
C LYS A 402 -13.58 18.17 -5.21
N VAL A 403 -12.28 17.89 -5.06
CA VAL A 403 -11.73 16.54 -5.32
C VAL A 403 -12.10 15.55 -4.23
N ILE A 404 -12.14 15.97 -2.96
CA ILE A 404 -12.63 15.12 -1.87
C ILE A 404 -14.07 14.68 -2.17
N ASP A 405 -14.94 15.60 -2.57
CA ASP A 405 -16.32 15.24 -2.96
C ASP A 405 -16.36 14.22 -4.10
N ARG A 406 -15.44 14.31 -5.06
CA ARG A 406 -15.33 13.33 -6.16
C ARG A 406 -14.90 11.95 -5.67
N ILE A 407 -13.99 11.85 -4.71
CA ILE A 407 -13.57 10.57 -4.12
C ILE A 407 -14.80 9.85 -3.53
N PHE A 408 -15.63 10.58 -2.78
CA PHE A 408 -16.85 10.05 -2.14
C PHE A 408 -18.09 10.01 -3.05
N SER A 409 -17.97 10.32 -4.34
CA SER A 409 -19.10 10.38 -5.27
C SER A 409 -19.47 9.05 -5.92
N GLY A 410 -18.61 8.03 -5.78
CA GLY A 410 -18.73 6.75 -6.49
C GLY A 410 -17.73 6.55 -7.63
N SER A 411 -16.89 7.55 -7.92
CA SER A 411 -15.85 7.47 -8.96
C SER A 411 -14.81 6.39 -8.68
N VAL A 412 -14.40 6.28 -7.42
CA VAL A 412 -13.31 5.38 -6.96
C VAL A 412 -13.75 4.52 -5.77
N ILE A 413 -14.56 5.06 -4.85
CA ILE A 413 -15.23 4.32 -3.77
C ILE A 413 -16.48 3.63 -4.32
N LYS A 414 -16.74 2.38 -3.94
CA LYS A 414 -17.89 1.59 -4.43
C LYS A 414 -18.59 0.84 -3.29
N GLY A 415 -19.74 0.23 -3.58
CA GLY A 415 -20.37 -0.72 -2.66
C GLY A 415 -20.98 -0.08 -1.42
N SER A 416 -20.75 -0.69 -0.25
CA SER A 416 -21.29 -0.24 1.05
C SER A 416 -20.71 1.11 1.48
N SER A 417 -19.40 1.31 1.31
CA SER A 417 -18.69 2.55 1.64
C SER A 417 -19.34 3.78 0.99
N LEU A 418 -19.72 3.67 -0.29
CA LEU A 418 -20.41 4.74 -1.02
C LEU A 418 -21.78 5.08 -0.40
N LYS A 419 -22.54 4.07 0.04
CA LYS A 419 -23.87 4.28 0.64
C LYS A 419 -23.77 4.95 2.01
N GLU A 420 -22.71 4.66 2.74
CA GLU A 420 -22.46 5.18 4.08
C GLU A 420 -21.75 6.53 4.05
N GLY A 421 -21.22 6.95 2.89
CA GLY A 421 -20.50 8.22 2.72
C GLY A 421 -19.17 8.24 3.49
N ARG A 422 -18.54 7.07 3.64
CA ARG A 422 -17.32 6.86 4.43
C ARG A 422 -16.33 6.02 3.63
N MET A 423 -15.04 6.25 3.84
CA MET A 423 -13.94 5.53 3.20
C MET A 423 -13.40 4.49 4.16
N SER A 424 -13.36 3.22 3.73
CA SER A 424 -12.75 2.15 4.51
C SER A 424 -11.23 2.20 4.47
N TYR A 425 -10.55 1.50 5.38
CA TYR A 425 -9.10 1.42 5.39
C TYR A 425 -8.47 0.93 4.07
N PRO A 426 -8.93 -0.17 3.41
CA PRO A 426 -8.41 -0.55 2.09
C PRO A 426 -8.57 0.53 1.01
N GLU A 427 -9.68 1.28 1.04
CA GLU A 427 -9.91 2.40 0.13
C GLU A 427 -8.97 3.58 0.42
N PHE A 428 -8.63 3.80 1.70
CA PHE A 428 -7.61 4.77 2.08
C PHE A 428 -6.21 4.36 1.60
N VAL A 429 -5.86 3.07 1.63
CA VAL A 429 -4.60 2.57 1.03
C VAL A 429 -4.51 2.98 -0.44
N TRP A 430 -5.59 2.80 -1.20
CA TRP A 430 -5.66 3.20 -2.61
C TRP A 430 -5.55 4.72 -2.80
N PHE A 431 -6.23 5.49 -1.96
CA PHE A 431 -6.14 6.94 -1.95
C PHE A 431 -4.69 7.41 -1.73
N LEU A 432 -4.06 6.97 -0.64
CA LEU A 432 -2.73 7.44 -0.27
C LEU A 432 -1.68 7.05 -1.31
N MET A 433 -1.71 5.80 -1.80
CA MET A 433 -0.82 5.38 -2.89
C MET A 433 -1.05 6.16 -4.20
N SER A 434 -2.29 6.56 -4.48
CA SER A 434 -2.60 7.37 -5.66
C SER A 434 -2.16 8.82 -5.50
N GLU A 435 -2.28 9.38 -4.30
CA GLU A 435 -1.91 10.76 -4.01
C GLU A 435 -0.39 10.98 -4.08
N GLU A 436 0.38 10.04 -3.54
CA GLU A 436 1.84 10.17 -3.45
C GLU A 436 2.60 9.74 -4.70
N ASP A 437 2.06 8.82 -5.52
CA ASP A 437 2.62 8.48 -6.83
C ASP A 437 1.59 8.65 -7.96
N LYS A 438 1.45 9.89 -8.44
CA LYS A 438 0.61 10.24 -9.59
C LYS A 438 1.17 9.82 -10.96
N LYS A 439 2.36 9.22 -11.00
CA LYS A 439 2.94 8.64 -12.23
C LYS A 439 2.49 7.18 -12.42
N HIS A 440 2.12 6.49 -11.34
CA HIS A 440 1.68 5.11 -11.40
C HIS A 440 0.44 4.96 -12.31
N PRO A 441 0.37 3.96 -13.21
CA PRO A 441 -0.77 3.80 -14.12
C PRO A 441 -2.13 3.66 -13.45
N THR A 442 -2.18 3.09 -12.23
CA THR A 442 -3.41 3.01 -11.42
C THR A 442 -3.80 4.37 -10.85
N SER A 443 -2.82 5.16 -10.40
CA SER A 443 -3.08 6.51 -9.89
C SER A 443 -3.64 7.43 -10.98
N ILE A 444 -3.08 7.35 -12.20
CA ILE A 444 -3.60 8.11 -13.34
C ILE A 444 -5.07 7.75 -13.61
N GLU A 445 -5.44 6.47 -13.51
CA GLU A 445 -6.85 6.05 -13.63
C GLU A 445 -7.71 6.53 -12.47
N TYR A 446 -7.17 6.53 -11.24
CA TYR A 446 -7.85 7.00 -10.03
C TYR A 446 -8.24 8.47 -10.19
N TRP A 447 -7.27 9.33 -10.49
CA TRP A 447 -7.50 10.77 -10.63
C TRP A 447 -8.29 11.14 -11.88
N PHE A 448 -8.09 10.41 -12.99
CA PHE A 448 -8.93 10.59 -14.17
C PHE A 448 -10.42 10.35 -13.86
N ARG A 449 -10.75 9.28 -13.12
CA ARG A 449 -12.14 9.00 -12.69
C ARG A 449 -12.70 10.08 -11.76
N CYS A 450 -11.86 10.73 -10.96
CA CYS A 450 -12.27 11.85 -10.13
C CYS A 450 -12.52 13.11 -10.95
N MET A 451 -11.67 13.39 -11.95
CA MET A 451 -11.77 14.60 -12.78
C MET A 451 -12.86 14.52 -13.86
N ASP A 452 -13.11 13.34 -14.41
CA ASP A 452 -14.21 13.05 -15.34
C ASP A 452 -15.54 13.10 -14.56
N LEU A 453 -16.19 14.26 -14.59
CA LEU A 453 -17.38 14.57 -13.81
C LEU A 453 -18.61 13.85 -14.35
N ASP A 454 -18.74 13.80 -15.68
CA ASP A 454 -19.89 13.20 -16.35
C ASP A 454 -19.68 11.73 -16.77
N GLY A 455 -18.44 11.23 -16.71
CA GLY A 455 -18.09 9.84 -16.98
C GLY A 455 -18.06 9.51 -18.47
N ASP A 456 -17.93 10.50 -19.36
CA ASP A 456 -17.90 10.30 -20.81
C ASP A 456 -16.55 9.78 -21.34
N GLY A 457 -15.53 9.73 -20.47
CA GLY A 457 -14.18 9.26 -20.79
C GLY A 457 -13.26 10.36 -21.34
N VAL A 458 -13.62 11.63 -21.21
CA VAL A 458 -12.86 12.81 -21.64
C VAL A 458 -12.86 13.86 -20.54
N ILE A 459 -11.70 14.42 -20.23
CA ILE A 459 -11.61 15.65 -19.44
C ILE A 459 -11.75 16.85 -20.39
N SER A 460 -12.87 17.54 -20.27
CA SER A 460 -13.28 18.72 -21.00
C SER A 460 -12.72 20.02 -20.38
N MET A 461 -12.79 21.12 -21.13
CA MET A 461 -12.40 22.45 -20.62
C MET A 461 -13.22 22.89 -19.42
N TYR A 462 -14.52 22.54 -19.39
CA TYR A 462 -15.40 22.85 -18.27
C TYR A 462 -14.94 22.15 -16.99
N GLU A 463 -14.53 20.88 -17.07
CA GLU A 463 -14.08 20.12 -15.90
C GLU A 463 -12.71 20.63 -15.41
N MET A 464 -11.81 20.98 -16.32
CA MET A 464 -10.55 21.63 -15.98
C MET A 464 -10.78 22.95 -15.25
N GLU A 465 -11.65 23.82 -15.78
CA GLU A 465 -12.01 25.09 -15.16
C GLU A 465 -12.66 24.89 -13.79
N TYR A 466 -13.54 23.90 -13.67
CA TYR A 466 -14.23 23.57 -12.42
C TYR A 466 -13.25 23.29 -11.28
N PHE A 467 -12.21 22.48 -11.49
CA PHE A 467 -11.19 22.25 -10.45
C PHE A 467 -10.24 23.44 -10.28
N TYR A 468 -9.83 24.06 -11.39
CA TYR A 468 -8.88 25.17 -11.35
C TYR A 468 -9.40 26.40 -10.61
N ASP A 469 -10.71 26.65 -10.65
CA ASP A 469 -11.34 27.75 -9.90
C ASP A 469 -11.06 27.67 -8.39
N GLU A 470 -11.03 26.48 -7.79
CA GLU A 470 -10.70 26.34 -6.36
C GLU A 470 -9.21 26.57 -6.09
N GLN A 471 -8.34 26.09 -6.99
CA GLN A 471 -6.89 26.36 -6.90
C GLN A 471 -6.61 27.87 -6.98
N MET A 472 -7.33 28.60 -7.83
CA MET A 472 -7.23 30.05 -7.94
C MET A 472 -7.63 30.77 -6.66
N GLN A 473 -8.72 30.33 -6.03
CA GLN A 473 -9.15 30.89 -4.74
C GLN A 473 -8.13 30.61 -3.64
N LYS A 474 -7.53 29.41 -3.62
CA LYS A 474 -6.47 29.03 -2.67
C LYS A 474 -5.21 29.89 -2.88
N MET A 475 -4.74 30.06 -4.12
CA MET A 475 -3.62 30.96 -4.45
C MET A 475 -3.90 32.42 -4.05
N GLU A 476 -5.10 32.92 -4.32
CA GLU A 476 -5.51 34.29 -3.95
C GLU A 476 -5.49 34.49 -2.43
N SER A 477 -5.94 33.50 -1.65
CA SER A 477 -5.91 33.56 -0.18
C SER A 477 -4.50 33.59 0.40
N LEU A 478 -3.53 33.00 -0.32
CA LEU A 478 -2.11 32.99 0.06
C LEU A 478 -1.33 34.18 -0.50
N GLY A 479 -1.97 35.04 -1.30
CA GLY A 479 -1.33 36.19 -1.96
C GLY A 479 -0.35 35.80 -3.07
N ILE A 480 -0.53 34.60 -3.65
CA ILE A 480 0.28 34.10 -4.77
C ILE A 480 -0.29 34.65 -6.08
N GLU A 481 0.59 35.08 -7.00
CA GLU A 481 0.17 35.55 -8.32
C GLU A 481 -0.55 34.44 -9.09
N LYS A 482 -1.76 34.74 -9.56
CA LYS A 482 -2.60 33.77 -10.26
C LYS A 482 -2.34 33.76 -11.76
N LEU A 483 -2.23 32.56 -12.32
CA LEU A 483 -2.22 32.34 -13.77
C LEU A 483 -3.68 32.24 -14.26
N PRO A 484 -4.13 33.07 -15.22
CA PRO A 484 -5.47 32.94 -15.79
C PRO A 484 -5.74 31.54 -16.36
N PHE A 485 -6.99 31.08 -16.31
CA PHE A 485 -7.35 29.74 -16.75
C PHE A 485 -7.00 29.50 -18.23
N GLU A 486 -7.18 30.50 -19.09
CA GLU A 486 -6.87 30.38 -20.52
C GLU A 486 -5.39 30.11 -20.78
N ASP A 487 -4.50 30.71 -19.99
CA ASP A 487 -3.06 30.50 -20.08
C ASP A 487 -2.67 29.13 -19.51
N CYS A 488 -3.25 28.76 -18.35
CA CYS A 488 -3.10 27.44 -17.76
C CYS A 488 -3.56 26.32 -18.72
N LEU A 489 -4.73 26.50 -19.36
CA LEU A 489 -5.28 25.57 -20.34
C LEU A 489 -4.32 25.37 -21.53
N CYS A 490 -3.73 26.45 -22.05
CA CYS A 490 -2.74 26.35 -23.12
C CYS A 490 -1.52 25.52 -22.67
N GLN A 491 -0.98 25.79 -21.48
CA GLN A 491 0.15 25.03 -20.93
C GLN A 491 -0.20 23.55 -20.75
N MET A 492 -1.37 23.24 -20.21
CA MET A 492 -1.81 21.86 -19.99
C MET A 492 -2.06 21.10 -21.30
N LEU A 493 -2.61 21.75 -22.32
CA LEU A 493 -2.78 21.16 -23.64
C LEU A 493 -1.43 20.88 -24.33
N ASP A 494 -0.45 21.77 -24.17
CA ASP A 494 0.90 21.57 -24.69
C ASP A 494 1.69 20.50 -23.94
N LEU A 495 1.43 20.35 -22.64
CA LEU A 495 1.98 19.31 -21.78
C LEU A 495 1.42 17.94 -22.12
N VAL A 496 0.09 17.81 -22.25
CA VAL A 496 -0.58 16.53 -22.50
C VAL A 496 -0.53 16.11 -23.97
N ARG A 497 -0.61 17.09 -24.89
CA ARG A 497 -0.69 16.89 -26.35
C ARG A 497 -1.76 15.87 -26.74
N PRO A 498 -3.04 16.14 -26.42
CA PRO A 498 -4.11 15.18 -26.69
C PRO A 498 -4.25 14.89 -28.19
N LYS A 499 -4.60 13.65 -28.53
CA LYS A 499 -4.81 13.25 -29.94
C LYS A 499 -5.91 14.04 -30.63
N VAL A 500 -6.93 14.43 -29.88
CA VAL A 500 -8.02 15.28 -30.36
C VAL A 500 -7.96 16.59 -29.59
N SER A 501 -7.84 17.70 -30.31
CA SER A 501 -7.74 19.03 -29.70
C SER A 501 -8.92 19.30 -28.77
N GLY A 502 -8.63 19.81 -27.57
CA GLY A 502 -9.62 20.14 -26.54
C GLY A 502 -10.27 18.94 -25.84
N LYS A 503 -9.81 17.70 -26.09
CA LYS A 503 -10.34 16.48 -25.47
C LYS A 503 -9.21 15.65 -24.88
N ILE A 504 -9.03 15.70 -23.56
CA ILE A 504 -7.99 14.93 -22.88
C ILE A 504 -8.56 13.58 -22.47
N THR A 505 -8.04 12.50 -23.04
CA THR A 505 -8.44 11.14 -22.64
C THR A 505 -7.46 10.54 -21.63
N LEU A 506 -7.89 9.50 -20.91
CA LEU A 506 -7.01 8.71 -20.05
C LEU A 506 -5.77 8.19 -20.81
N ALA A 507 -5.94 7.83 -22.08
CA ALA A 507 -4.84 7.35 -22.91
C ALA A 507 -3.82 8.47 -23.16
N ASP A 508 -4.25 9.72 -23.34
CA ASP A 508 -3.35 10.86 -23.54
C ASP A 508 -2.50 11.10 -22.29
N LEU A 509 -3.11 11.13 -21.10
CA LEU A 509 -2.39 11.31 -19.82
C LEU A 509 -1.37 10.19 -19.54
N LYS A 510 -1.71 8.93 -19.83
CA LYS A 510 -0.75 7.82 -19.70
C LYS A 510 0.43 7.91 -20.68
N ASN A 511 0.21 8.55 -21.82
CA ASN A 511 1.22 8.67 -22.88
C ASN A 511 2.12 9.90 -22.70
N CYS A 512 1.62 11.00 -22.09
CA CYS A 512 2.40 12.23 -21.94
C CYS A 512 3.53 12.13 -20.92
N LYS A 513 3.47 11.17 -19.99
CA LYS A 513 4.46 10.93 -18.91
C LYS A 513 4.61 12.08 -17.90
N MET A 514 3.72 13.07 -17.96
CA MET A 514 3.68 14.23 -17.07
C MET A 514 2.30 14.38 -16.41
N ALA A 515 1.57 13.27 -16.26
CA ALA A 515 0.22 13.27 -15.69
C ALA A 515 0.20 13.78 -14.23
N ASN A 516 1.26 13.53 -13.46
CA ASN A 516 1.40 14.05 -12.10
C ASN A 516 1.33 15.59 -12.08
N ILE A 517 2.08 16.26 -12.97
CA ILE A 517 2.08 17.72 -13.07
C ILE A 517 0.68 18.21 -13.46
N PHE A 518 0.07 17.59 -14.46
CA PHE A 518 -1.30 17.90 -14.87
C PHE A 518 -2.28 17.85 -13.69
N PHE A 519 -2.26 16.76 -12.92
CA PHE A 519 -3.15 16.58 -11.77
C PHE A 519 -2.88 17.59 -10.65
N ASP A 520 -1.62 17.78 -10.28
CA ASP A 520 -1.26 18.70 -9.19
C ASP A 520 -1.67 20.15 -9.52
N THR A 521 -1.53 20.59 -10.78
CA THR A 521 -2.03 21.90 -11.25
C THR A 521 -3.51 22.12 -10.93
N PHE A 522 -4.35 21.08 -11.04
CA PHE A 522 -5.80 21.23 -10.85
C PHE A 522 -6.28 21.02 -9.42
N PHE A 523 -5.54 20.32 -8.55
CA PHE A 523 -6.09 20.00 -7.22
C PHE A 523 -5.08 19.73 -6.09
N ASN A 524 -3.77 19.87 -6.32
CA ASN A 524 -2.77 19.83 -5.25
C ASN A 524 -1.82 21.03 -5.37
N LEU A 525 -2.17 22.12 -4.67
CA LEU A 525 -1.43 23.37 -4.76
C LEU A 525 0.02 23.25 -4.28
N ASP A 526 0.27 22.50 -3.21
CA ASP A 526 1.60 22.42 -2.60
C ASP A 526 2.58 21.73 -3.55
N LYS A 527 2.19 20.56 -4.11
CA LYS A 527 2.98 19.86 -5.12
C LYS A 527 3.12 20.65 -6.42
N PHE A 528 2.09 21.42 -6.81
CA PHE A 528 2.17 22.31 -7.96
C PHE A 528 3.23 23.41 -7.77
N LEU A 529 3.26 24.06 -6.60
CA LEU A 529 4.24 25.10 -6.30
C LEU A 529 5.67 24.55 -6.25
N ASP A 530 5.85 23.34 -5.73
CA ASP A 530 7.15 22.66 -5.74
C ASP A 530 7.65 22.39 -7.17
N HIS A 531 6.74 22.08 -8.10
CA HIS A 531 7.07 21.89 -9.50
C HIS A 531 7.46 23.20 -10.20
N GLU A 532 6.73 24.29 -9.97
CA GLU A 532 7.01 25.61 -10.54
C GLU A 532 8.37 26.18 -10.08
N GLN A 533 8.78 25.87 -8.85
CA GLN A 533 10.06 26.32 -8.30
C GLN A 533 11.26 25.46 -8.74
N ARG A 534 11.00 24.27 -9.30
CA ARG A 534 12.05 23.32 -9.69
C ARG A 534 12.70 23.75 -11.00
N ASP A 535 14.03 23.65 -11.07
CA ASP A 535 14.79 24.01 -12.29
C ASP A 535 14.31 23.16 -13.48
N PRO A 536 13.84 23.78 -14.60
CA PRO A 536 13.42 23.07 -15.81
C PRO A 536 14.48 22.13 -16.39
N PHE A 537 15.76 22.36 -16.09
CA PHE A 537 16.88 21.54 -16.53
C PHE A 537 17.28 20.43 -15.54
N ALA A 538 16.66 20.34 -14.36
CA ALA A 538 16.96 19.29 -13.38
C ALA A 538 16.67 17.89 -13.96
N ASN A 539 15.51 17.74 -14.62
CA ASN A 539 15.06 16.46 -15.21
C ASN A 539 15.90 16.03 -16.44
N ALA A 540 16.70 16.93 -17.03
CA ALA A 540 17.55 16.61 -18.18
C ALA A 540 18.84 15.89 -17.77
N ARG A 541 19.20 15.90 -16.48
CA ARG A 541 20.42 15.24 -15.96
C ARG A 541 20.21 13.78 -15.57
N ASP A 542 18.96 13.31 -15.54
CA ASP A 542 18.59 12.00 -14.98
C ASP A 542 18.48 10.88 -16.03
N PHE A 543 18.76 11.15 -17.31
CA PHE A 543 18.66 10.14 -18.38
C PHE A 543 19.82 9.13 -18.43
N ASP A 544 20.89 9.30 -17.64
CA ASP A 544 22.15 8.53 -17.75
C ASP A 544 22.41 7.54 -16.58
N SER A 545 21.43 7.31 -15.71
CA SER A 545 21.54 6.33 -14.60
C SER A 545 20.93 4.98 -14.99
N ASP A 546 21.77 3.95 -15.18
CA ASP A 546 21.35 2.54 -15.37
C ASP A 546 20.73 1.91 -14.09
N VAL A 547 20.64 2.65 -12.99
CA VAL A 547 19.95 2.23 -11.77
C VAL A 547 18.49 2.67 -11.87
N SER A 548 17.56 1.71 -11.79
CA SER A 548 16.13 2.00 -11.73
C SER A 548 15.87 2.94 -10.54
N GLU A 549 15.44 4.17 -10.83
CA GLU A 549 15.10 5.11 -9.77
C GLU A 549 13.94 4.57 -8.94
N PRO A 550 13.95 4.77 -7.61
CA PRO A 550 12.81 4.47 -6.78
C PRO A 550 11.61 5.33 -7.22
N SER A 551 10.43 4.72 -7.19
CA SER A 551 9.16 5.38 -7.43
C SER A 551 8.92 6.52 -6.43
N ASP A 552 8.01 7.43 -6.78
CA ASP A 552 7.65 8.53 -5.89
C ASP A 552 7.05 7.99 -4.58
N TRP A 553 6.28 6.89 -4.64
CA TRP A 553 5.77 6.16 -3.47
C TRP A 553 6.89 5.62 -2.58
N GLU A 554 7.90 4.96 -3.15
CA GLU A 554 9.01 4.39 -2.37
C GLU A 554 9.85 5.49 -1.70
N LYS A 555 10.07 6.61 -2.39
CA LYS A 555 10.75 7.78 -1.82
C LYS A 555 9.96 8.34 -0.63
N TYR A 556 8.65 8.58 -0.83
CA TYR A 556 7.75 9.08 0.22
C TYR A 556 7.71 8.14 1.43
N ALA A 557 7.48 6.85 1.21
CA ALA A 557 7.36 5.88 2.29
C ALA A 557 8.66 5.75 3.09
N ALA A 558 9.83 5.81 2.43
CA ALA A 558 11.12 5.77 3.13
C ALA A 558 11.34 7.03 4.00
N GLU A 559 11.02 8.22 3.47
CA GLU A 559 11.16 9.49 4.19
C GLU A 559 10.21 9.57 5.40
N GLU A 560 8.93 9.28 5.20
CA GLU A 560 7.93 9.30 6.28
C GLU A 560 8.22 8.26 7.36
N TYR A 561 8.71 7.07 6.97
CA TYR A 561 9.11 6.06 7.94
C TYR A 561 10.28 6.54 8.81
N GLU A 562 11.29 7.18 8.21
CA GLU A 562 12.42 7.74 8.96
C GLU A 562 11.97 8.83 9.95
N ILE A 563 11.02 9.69 9.55
CA ILE A 563 10.43 10.71 10.42
C ILE A 563 9.68 10.07 11.59
N LEU A 564 8.79 9.11 11.31
CA LEU A 564 7.99 8.43 12.34
C LEU A 564 8.86 7.72 13.39
N VAL A 565 9.94 7.06 12.95
CA VAL A 565 10.91 6.41 13.85
C VAL A 565 11.69 7.44 14.69
N ALA A 566 12.05 8.58 14.10
CA ALA A 566 12.75 9.64 14.82
C ALA A 566 11.88 10.33 15.88
N GLU A 567 10.58 10.52 15.60
CA GLU A 567 9.61 11.07 16.56
C GLU A 567 9.36 10.14 17.75
N GLU A 568 9.25 8.83 17.51
CA GLU A 568 9.10 7.82 18.57
C GLU A 568 10.32 7.81 19.49
N GLY A 569 11.54 7.85 18.93
CA GLY A 569 12.79 7.91 19.70
C GLY A 569 13.02 9.22 20.46
N SER A 570 12.36 10.32 20.07
CA SER A 570 12.45 11.63 20.73
C SER A 570 11.46 11.74 21.89
N ASN A 571 10.25 11.21 21.72
CA ASN A 571 9.24 11.16 22.80
C ASN A 571 9.69 10.28 23.98
N ASP A 572 10.46 9.22 23.73
CA ASP A 572 11.08 8.39 24.78
C ASP A 572 12.18 9.13 25.57
N GLN A 573 12.79 10.18 25.00
CA GLN A 573 13.79 11.01 25.69
C GLN A 573 13.14 12.14 26.50
N GLU A 574 12.03 12.71 26.02
CA GLU A 574 11.26 13.71 26.78
C GLU A 574 10.58 13.11 28.03
N GLU A 575 10.24 11.82 28.05
CA GLU A 575 9.71 11.13 29.24
C GLU A 575 10.76 10.89 30.35
N ILE A 576 12.06 11.07 30.06
CA ILE A 576 13.17 10.92 31.03
C ILE A 576 13.73 12.27 31.50
N GLN A 577 13.22 13.40 31.00
CA GLN A 577 13.60 14.73 31.47
C GLN A 577 12.57 15.31 32.44
N TYR A 578 12.30 14.60 33.53
CA TYR A 578 12.04 15.33 34.78
C TYR A 578 13.37 15.96 35.17
N GLU A 579 13.54 17.23 34.83
CA GLU A 579 14.53 18.07 35.50
C GLU A 579 14.31 17.88 37.01
N ASP A 580 15.30 17.27 37.66
CA ASP A 580 15.51 17.36 39.09
C ASP A 580 15.67 18.85 39.39
N ASP A 581 14.56 19.55 39.58
CA ASP A 581 14.46 20.94 40.03
C ASP A 581 14.85 21.04 41.52
N PHE A 582 15.83 20.26 41.95
CA PHE A 582 16.57 20.49 43.17
C PHE A 582 17.69 21.47 42.85
N GLU A 583 17.35 22.76 42.94
CA GLU A 583 18.36 23.82 43.09
C GLU A 583 19.34 23.45 44.22
N PRO A 584 20.66 23.51 44.01
CA PRO A 584 21.65 23.14 45.03
C PRO A 584 21.94 24.28 46.04
N ASP A 585 20.97 25.16 46.32
CA ASP A 585 21.20 26.36 47.15
C ASP A 585 20.49 26.36 48.53
N ASP A 586 19.77 25.29 48.90
CA ASP A 586 19.06 25.24 50.20
C ASP A 586 19.79 24.49 51.34
N GLU A 587 20.99 23.94 51.13
CA GLU A 587 21.74 23.30 52.24
C GLU A 587 22.21 24.32 53.30
N ASP A 588 22.59 25.53 52.89
CA ASP A 588 23.07 26.57 53.82
C ASP A 588 21.92 27.20 54.64
N LEU A 589 20.72 27.28 54.05
CA LEU A 589 19.51 27.79 54.71
C LEU A 589 18.99 26.78 55.74
N ILE A 590 19.00 25.49 55.40
CA ILE A 590 18.63 24.40 56.31
C ILE A 590 19.62 24.28 57.47
N GLN A 591 20.92 24.46 57.25
CA GLN A 591 21.93 24.49 58.32
C GLN A 591 21.82 25.71 59.24
N GLN A 592 21.43 26.87 58.71
CA GLN A 592 21.15 28.06 59.55
C GLN A 592 19.88 27.88 60.40
N GLU A 593 18.83 27.27 59.85
CA GLU A 593 17.59 27.02 60.59
C GLU A 593 17.78 25.92 61.65
N LEU A 594 18.56 24.87 61.37
CA LEU A 594 18.96 23.84 62.35
C LEU A 594 19.80 24.43 63.50
N LYS A 595 20.68 25.39 63.22
CA LYS A 595 21.43 26.12 64.26
C LYS A 595 20.55 27.03 65.10
N ARG A 596 19.53 27.68 64.51
CA ARG A 596 18.53 28.45 65.29
C ARG A 596 17.72 27.54 66.20
N VAL A 597 17.22 26.41 65.69
CA VAL A 597 16.39 25.47 66.47
C VAL A 597 17.17 24.82 67.61
N GLN A 598 18.47 24.53 67.42
CA GLN A 598 19.35 24.02 68.48
C GLN A 598 19.72 25.08 69.54
N GLN A 599 19.71 26.37 69.20
CA GLN A 599 19.94 27.47 70.16
C GLN A 599 18.66 27.84 70.93
N SER A 600 17.47 27.65 70.35
CA SER A 600 16.19 27.87 71.04
C SER A 600 15.77 26.75 72.00
N ASN A 601 16.41 25.58 71.96
CA ASN A 601 16.14 24.46 72.88
C ASN A 601 17.01 24.45 74.16
N ASN A 602 17.82 25.49 74.40
CA ASN A 602 18.69 25.59 75.59
C ASN A 602 18.26 26.65 76.62
N ALA A 603 17.02 27.16 76.55
CA ALA A 603 16.50 28.07 77.58
C ALA A 603 15.02 27.82 77.91
N GLN A 604 14.74 26.71 78.59
CA GLN A 604 13.64 26.46 79.54
C GLN A 604 13.69 24.96 79.90
N PHE A 605 14.61 24.48 80.75
CA PHE A 605 14.54 24.48 82.22
C PHE A 605 13.18 24.10 82.84
N LEU A 606 13.22 22.98 83.57
CA LEU A 606 12.49 22.60 84.80
C LEU A 606 11.29 21.63 84.69
N ASP A 607 11.64 20.35 84.90
CA ASP A 607 11.22 19.53 86.04
C ASP A 607 9.79 18.92 86.12
N SER A 608 9.82 17.60 86.39
CA SER A 608 8.89 16.79 87.20
C SER A 608 7.63 16.13 86.60
N ASN A 609 7.76 14.79 86.46
CA ASN A 609 6.92 13.72 87.01
C ASN A 609 5.39 13.73 86.79
N ASN A 610 4.86 12.76 86.02
CA ASN A 610 4.23 11.52 86.50
C ASN A 610 3.29 10.88 85.45
N LYS A 611 3.49 9.57 85.26
CA LYS A 611 2.54 8.44 85.14
C LYS A 611 1.30 8.47 84.21
N GLU A 612 1.25 7.34 83.48
CA GLU A 612 0.14 6.40 83.26
C GLU A 612 -0.72 6.50 81.98
N ASP A 613 -0.64 5.39 81.21
CA ASP A 613 -1.69 4.64 80.48
C ASP A 613 -2.37 5.30 79.26
N ASP A 614 -2.83 4.63 78.20
CA ASP A 614 -2.77 3.29 77.60
C ASP A 614 -3.45 3.48 76.20
N ILE A 615 -2.92 2.97 75.09
CA ILE A 615 -3.35 1.74 74.36
C ILE A 615 -4.69 1.80 73.56
N TYR A 616 -4.57 1.47 72.26
CA TYR A 616 -5.50 0.88 71.25
C TYR A 616 -6.90 1.49 70.92
N ASP A 617 -7.02 1.84 69.62
CA ASP A 617 -7.94 1.25 68.60
C ASP A 617 -9.46 1.48 68.65
N PHE A 618 -10.03 1.99 67.55
CA PHE A 618 -10.90 1.23 66.63
C PHE A 618 -11.66 2.14 65.66
N SER A 619 -11.84 1.58 64.46
CA SER A 619 -13.05 1.68 63.63
C SER A 619 -13.31 2.95 62.80
N SER A 620 -13.10 2.78 61.50
CA SER A 620 -14.12 2.88 60.45
C SER A 620 -15.37 3.72 60.72
N ASN A 621 -15.53 4.81 59.96
CA ASN A 621 -16.75 5.15 59.21
C ASN A 621 -16.38 6.23 58.17
N ASN A 622 -16.48 5.99 56.86
CA ASN A 622 -17.67 5.89 56.02
C ASN A 622 -18.11 7.24 55.42
N LEU A 623 -18.28 7.22 54.09
CA LEU A 623 -19.13 8.06 53.21
C LEU A 623 -18.74 9.50 52.81
N GLY A 624 -18.73 9.67 51.48
CA GLY A 624 -19.33 10.79 50.76
C GLY A 624 -18.36 11.91 50.42
N TYR A 625 -18.15 12.32 49.17
CA TYR A 625 -18.94 12.24 47.95
C TYR A 625 -18.00 12.22 46.73
#